data_AF-A0A7V3AG02-F1
#
_entry.id   AF-A0A7V3AG02-F1
#
_cell.length_a   1.000
_cell.length_b   1.000
_cell.length_c   1.000
_cell.angle_alpha   90.00
_cell.angle_beta   90.00
_cell.angle_gamma   90.00
#
_symmetry.space_group_name_H-M   'P 1'
#
loop_
_entity.id
_entity.type
_entity.pdbx_description
1 polymer ?
#
loop_
_entity_poly.entity_id
_entity_poly.type
_entity_poly.pdbx_seq_one_letter_code
_entity_poly.pdbx_strand_id
1 'polypeptide(L)'
;MKTLRLLWVAAFCLCSLPAVARAEQQADKPKTRAELLKEAMKDKDYRNKLKESMKDLKELEKAADECFTAKNFREAASFYQSITIASIPMADKPVSAMQEKARERLIEMENMAQDEIRKAEDADLARNYIKAIEHLTVVLRDFPFTKAKATAESRLSAFKSRKDVSAYVEFAECEAAEASGDLAKAVAGYQRLIENPRYEGTVPVFKARKRIEVLKTDEATRDALKAQVQAVADKEAPPMLNTARNFLMNNQPGQAKEKFQAIMDKYPGTTYAEEAQKEIEKLQ
;
A
#
# COMPACT_ATOMS: atom_id res chain seq x y z
N MET A 1 26.88 23.81 -9.82
CA MET A 1 26.26 24.33 -11.06
C MET A 1 25.33 25.47 -10.67
N LYS A 2 25.78 26.71 -10.87
CA LYS A 2 25.01 27.95 -10.68
C LYS A 2 25.05 28.68 -12.01
N THR A 3 23.90 28.86 -12.64
CA THR A 3 23.76 29.64 -13.88
C THR A 3 22.83 30.82 -13.64
N LEU A 4 23.40 32.00 -13.84
CA LEU A 4 22.74 33.30 -13.99
C LEU A 4 21.81 33.35 -15.22
N ARG A 5 20.77 34.21 -15.15
CA ARG A 5 20.18 35.05 -16.21
C ARG A 5 19.22 36.03 -15.48
N LEU A 6 19.53 37.30 -15.18
CA LEU A 6 19.77 38.52 -15.99
C LEU A 6 18.64 38.84 -17.01
N LEU A 7 18.23 40.13 -16.99
CA LEU A 7 17.64 40.96 -18.07
C LEU A 7 16.10 40.79 -18.29
N TRP A 8 15.20 41.80 -18.18
CA TRP A 8 15.17 43.18 -18.75
C TRP A 8 14.41 44.23 -17.91
N VAL A 9 15.02 45.42 -17.86
CA VAL A 9 14.38 46.71 -17.69
C VAL A 9 14.01 47.21 -19.08
N ALA A 10 12.76 47.60 -19.32
CA ALA A 10 12.35 48.34 -20.51
C ALA A 10 11.46 49.51 -20.10
N ALA A 11 12.09 50.69 -20.05
CA ALA A 11 11.44 51.97 -20.11
C ALA A 11 10.91 52.17 -21.55
N PHE A 12 9.63 52.53 -21.70
CA PHE A 12 9.11 52.99 -22.98
C PHE A 12 8.08 54.11 -22.81
N CYS A 13 8.49 55.29 -23.29
CA CYS A 13 7.73 56.37 -23.92
C CYS A 13 6.41 56.85 -23.29
N LEU A 14 6.53 57.97 -22.58
CA LEU A 14 5.59 59.09 -22.70
C LEU A 14 5.68 59.68 -24.12
N CYS A 15 4.61 59.57 -24.91
CA CYS A 15 4.30 60.47 -26.02
C CYS A 15 2.79 60.52 -26.26
N SER A 16 2.22 61.70 -25.96
CA SER A 16 1.08 62.36 -26.63
C SER A 16 0.07 61.50 -27.41
N LEU A 17 -1.12 61.34 -26.85
CA LEU A 17 -2.34 61.08 -27.62
C LEU A 17 -3.31 62.27 -27.48
N PRO A 18 -4.00 62.64 -28.58
CA PRO A 18 -4.83 63.83 -28.68
C PRO A 18 -6.10 63.71 -27.83
N ALA A 19 -6.66 64.87 -27.50
CA ALA A 19 -7.98 65.01 -26.90
C ALA A 19 -9.06 64.33 -27.76
N VAL A 20 -9.31 63.05 -27.49
CA VAL A 20 -10.48 62.34 -27.99
C VAL A 20 -11.66 62.79 -27.15
N ALA A 21 -12.64 63.34 -27.85
CA ALA A 21 -13.91 63.82 -27.33
C ALA A 21 -14.49 62.87 -26.27
N ARG A 22 -14.83 63.44 -25.10
CA ARG A 22 -15.73 62.83 -24.11
C ARG A 22 -17.11 62.67 -24.76
N ALA A 23 -17.31 61.56 -25.45
CA ALA A 23 -18.64 60.99 -25.53
C ALA A 23 -18.95 60.49 -24.12
N GLU A 24 -19.88 61.16 -23.43
CA GLU A 24 -20.56 60.60 -22.26
C GLU A 24 -21.30 59.32 -22.69
N GLN A 25 -20.57 58.22 -22.84
CA GLN A 25 -21.15 56.90 -22.74
C GLN A 25 -21.68 56.82 -21.31
N GLN A 26 -22.99 56.88 -21.17
CA GLN A 26 -23.69 56.41 -19.99
C GLN A 26 -23.24 54.96 -19.76
N ALA A 27 -22.19 54.78 -18.97
CA ALA A 27 -21.71 53.48 -18.58
C ALA A 27 -22.81 52.87 -17.71
N ASP A 28 -23.58 51.96 -18.30
CA ASP A 28 -24.54 51.12 -17.59
C ASP A 28 -23.85 50.63 -16.32
N LYS A 29 -24.43 50.95 -15.16
CA LYS A 29 -23.88 50.52 -13.87
C LYS A 29 -23.65 49.01 -13.95
N PRO A 30 -22.45 48.51 -13.60
CA PRO A 30 -22.16 47.09 -13.70
C PRO A 30 -23.20 46.33 -12.86
N LYS A 31 -24.00 45.51 -13.54
CA LYS A 31 -25.02 44.67 -12.88
C LYS A 31 -24.34 43.86 -11.79
N THR A 32 -24.91 43.85 -10.60
CA THR A 32 -24.40 43.05 -9.49
C THR A 32 -24.51 41.56 -9.82
N ARG A 33 -23.65 40.70 -9.25
CA ARG A 33 -23.71 39.24 -9.42
C ARG A 33 -25.10 38.68 -9.11
N ALA A 34 -25.77 39.25 -8.10
CA ALA A 34 -27.13 38.89 -7.73
C ALA A 34 -28.17 39.23 -8.82
N GLU A 35 -28.02 40.36 -9.52
CA GLU A 35 -28.90 40.75 -10.62
C GLU A 35 -28.70 39.88 -11.86
N LEU A 36 -27.44 39.59 -12.23
CA LEU A 36 -27.12 38.66 -13.32
C LEU A 36 -27.70 37.26 -13.07
N LEU A 37 -27.64 36.78 -11.82
CA LEU A 37 -28.24 35.50 -11.42
C LEU A 37 -29.77 35.54 -11.51
N LYS A 38 -30.41 36.62 -11.05
CA LYS A 38 -31.88 36.79 -11.16
C LYS A 38 -32.35 36.80 -12.62
N GLU A 39 -31.57 37.37 -13.53
CA GLU A 39 -31.87 37.41 -14.96
C GLU A 39 -31.70 36.01 -15.59
N ALA A 40 -30.62 35.30 -15.27
CA ALA A 40 -30.41 33.92 -15.69
C ALA A 40 -31.52 32.96 -15.21
N MET A 41 -32.11 33.20 -14.04
CA MET A 41 -33.24 32.39 -13.53
C MET A 41 -34.53 32.53 -14.35
N LYS A 42 -34.67 33.58 -15.15
CA LYS A 42 -35.83 33.71 -16.05
C LYS A 42 -35.75 32.73 -17.21
N ASP A 43 -34.54 32.38 -17.63
CA ASP A 43 -34.28 31.37 -18.66
C ASP A 43 -34.81 30.00 -18.20
N LYS A 44 -35.60 29.37 -19.08
CA LYS A 44 -36.19 28.04 -18.84
C LYS A 44 -35.10 26.96 -18.85
N ASP A 45 -34.09 27.11 -19.70
CA ASP A 45 -33.02 26.12 -19.85
C ASP A 45 -32.12 26.11 -18.63
N TYR A 46 -31.81 27.29 -18.08
CA TYR A 46 -31.07 27.42 -16.83
C TYR A 46 -31.78 26.75 -15.65
N ARG A 47 -33.10 26.95 -15.51
CA ARG A 47 -33.91 26.30 -14.46
C ARG A 47 -33.95 24.78 -14.60
N ASN A 48 -34.00 24.26 -15.83
CA ASN A 48 -33.97 22.82 -16.07
C ASN A 48 -32.61 22.22 -15.69
N LYS A 49 -31.50 22.86 -16.10
CA LYS A 49 -30.14 22.47 -15.70
C LYS A 49 -29.97 22.47 -14.19
N LEU A 50 -30.52 23.48 -13.50
CA LEU A 50 -30.49 23.55 -12.04
C LEU A 50 -31.21 22.37 -11.39
N LYS A 51 -32.39 22.00 -11.89
CA LYS A 51 -33.16 20.85 -11.39
C LYS A 51 -32.43 19.53 -11.63
N GLU A 52 -31.79 19.39 -12.79
CA GLU A 52 -30.99 18.22 -13.15
C GLU A 52 -29.77 18.10 -12.22
N SER A 53 -28.99 19.17 -12.03
CA SER A 53 -27.86 19.17 -11.09
C SER A 53 -28.29 18.85 -9.64
N MET A 54 -29.47 19.33 -9.21
CA MET A 54 -30.01 18.99 -7.90
C MET A 54 -30.43 17.51 -7.78
N LYS A 55 -30.88 16.90 -8.89
CA LYS A 55 -31.20 15.48 -8.93
C LYS A 55 -29.92 14.65 -8.86
N ASP A 56 -28.91 15.01 -9.63
CA ASP A 56 -27.62 14.34 -9.65
C ASP A 56 -26.94 14.38 -8.27
N LEU A 57 -26.99 15.52 -7.56
CA LEU A 57 -26.46 15.61 -6.19
C LEU A 57 -27.17 14.67 -5.21
N LYS A 58 -28.49 14.49 -5.34
CA LYS A 58 -29.24 13.55 -4.49
C LYS A 58 -28.89 12.10 -4.81
N GLU A 59 -28.68 11.77 -6.07
CA GLU A 59 -28.23 10.44 -6.49
C GLU A 59 -26.81 10.15 -5.96
N LEU A 60 -25.91 11.14 -6.03
CA LEU A 60 -24.57 11.07 -5.45
C LEU A 60 -24.61 10.90 -3.92
N GLU A 61 -25.47 11.66 -3.23
CA GLU A 61 -25.64 11.53 -1.78
C GLU A 61 -26.11 10.11 -1.40
N LYS A 62 -27.10 9.58 -2.13
CA LYS A 62 -27.61 8.22 -1.92
C LYS A 62 -26.51 7.17 -2.14
N ALA A 63 -25.75 7.28 -3.23
CA ALA A 63 -24.63 6.38 -3.51
C ALA A 63 -23.55 6.48 -2.42
N ALA A 64 -23.27 7.68 -1.91
CA ALA A 64 -22.34 7.89 -0.81
C ALA A 64 -22.79 7.19 0.48
N ASP A 65 -24.07 7.31 0.84
CA ASP A 65 -24.67 6.65 2.01
C ASP A 65 -24.67 5.10 1.84
N GLU A 66 -24.96 4.60 0.64
CA GLU A 66 -24.89 3.16 0.30
C GLU A 66 -23.44 2.63 0.43
N CYS A 67 -22.44 3.33 -0.13
CA CYS A 67 -21.04 2.94 0.04
C CYS A 67 -20.58 3.02 1.50
N PHE A 68 -21.03 4.03 2.24
CA PHE A 68 -20.69 4.20 3.66
C PHE A 68 -21.19 3.02 4.50
N THR A 69 -22.45 2.64 4.32
CA THR A 69 -23.06 1.51 5.03
C THR A 69 -22.43 0.17 4.63
N ALA A 70 -21.99 0.02 3.38
CA ALA A 70 -21.23 -1.13 2.91
C ALA A 70 -19.77 -1.17 3.40
N LYS A 71 -19.32 -0.17 4.18
CA LYS A 71 -17.91 0.01 4.62
C LYS A 71 -16.92 0.22 3.47
N ASN A 72 -17.40 0.64 2.31
CA ASN A 72 -16.59 1.07 1.18
C ASN A 72 -16.23 2.56 1.35
N PHE A 73 -15.43 2.84 2.38
CA PHE A 73 -15.15 4.21 2.83
C PHE A 73 -14.41 5.05 1.78
N ARG A 74 -13.59 4.41 0.95
CA ARG A 74 -12.84 5.08 -0.12
C ARG A 74 -13.78 5.68 -1.17
N GLU A 75 -14.72 4.88 -1.68
CA GLU A 75 -15.72 5.33 -2.65
C GLU A 75 -16.66 6.36 -2.03
N ALA A 76 -17.15 6.09 -0.81
CA ALA A 76 -18.02 7.00 -0.08
C ALA A 76 -17.38 8.39 0.09
N ALA A 77 -16.10 8.46 0.47
CA ALA A 77 -15.40 9.72 0.65
C ALA A 77 -15.27 10.52 -0.66
N SER A 78 -15.03 9.84 -1.79
CA SER A 78 -14.98 10.49 -3.10
C SER A 78 -16.30 11.18 -3.46
N PHE A 79 -17.43 10.53 -3.18
CA PHE A 79 -18.75 11.12 -3.38
C PHE A 79 -19.01 12.29 -2.43
N TYR A 80 -18.73 12.13 -1.12
CA TYR A 80 -18.90 13.23 -0.16
C TYR A 80 -18.04 14.44 -0.51
N GLN A 81 -16.78 14.25 -0.91
CA GLN A 81 -15.91 15.35 -1.36
C GLN A 81 -16.52 16.07 -2.56
N SER A 82 -17.07 15.33 -3.52
CA SER A 82 -17.74 15.92 -4.70
C SER A 82 -18.93 16.78 -4.29
N ILE A 83 -19.75 16.31 -3.34
CA ILE A 83 -20.88 17.07 -2.78
C ILE A 83 -20.39 18.33 -2.06
N THR A 84 -19.32 18.26 -1.27
CA THR A 84 -18.81 19.42 -0.51
C THR A 84 -18.27 20.55 -1.39
N ILE A 85 -17.77 20.22 -2.58
CA ILE A 85 -17.20 21.18 -3.54
C ILE A 85 -18.28 21.70 -4.51
N ALA A 86 -19.34 20.93 -4.73
CA ALA A 86 -20.43 21.30 -5.63
C ALA A 86 -21.07 22.63 -5.19
N SER A 87 -20.86 23.68 -5.97
CA SER A 87 -21.46 24.99 -5.73
C SER A 87 -22.62 25.19 -6.70
N ILE A 88 -23.84 25.22 -6.17
CA ILE A 88 -25.03 25.54 -6.94
C ILE A 88 -25.48 26.95 -6.53
N PRO A 89 -25.36 27.96 -7.42
CA PRO A 89 -25.79 29.31 -7.09
C PRO A 89 -27.30 29.32 -6.78
N MET A 90 -27.69 30.03 -5.72
CA MET A 90 -29.08 30.30 -5.31
C MET A 90 -29.86 29.08 -4.76
N ALA A 91 -29.24 27.90 -4.64
CA ALA A 91 -29.82 26.72 -3.99
C ALA A 91 -29.43 26.64 -2.50
N ASP A 92 -29.29 27.81 -1.87
CA ASP A 92 -28.49 27.99 -0.65
C ASP A 92 -28.92 27.09 0.49
N LYS A 93 -30.22 26.85 0.69
CA LYS A 93 -30.69 26.03 1.82
C LYS A 93 -30.50 24.52 1.62
N PRO A 94 -31.08 23.87 0.57
CA PRO A 94 -30.97 22.42 0.43
C PRO A 94 -29.54 21.96 0.12
N VAL A 95 -28.77 22.73 -0.64
CA VAL A 95 -27.39 22.35 -0.99
C VAL A 95 -26.47 22.54 0.21
N SER A 96 -26.63 23.61 1.01
CA SER A 96 -25.86 23.76 2.25
C SER A 96 -26.11 22.61 3.21
N ALA A 97 -27.35 22.15 3.36
CA ALA A 97 -27.66 20.99 4.21
C ALA A 97 -26.96 19.70 3.75
N MET A 98 -26.94 19.43 2.43
CA MET A 98 -26.21 18.27 1.88
C MET A 98 -24.70 18.40 2.07
N GLN A 99 -24.15 19.59 1.85
CA GLN A 99 -22.73 19.87 2.07
C GLN A 99 -22.33 19.71 3.53
N GLU A 100 -23.16 20.18 4.46
CA GLU A 100 -22.95 20.04 5.90
C GLU A 100 -22.95 18.56 6.30
N LYS A 101 -23.97 17.80 5.89
CA LYS A 101 -24.03 16.35 6.12
C LYS A 101 -22.82 15.62 5.52
N ALA A 102 -22.41 15.98 4.31
CA ALA A 102 -21.21 15.40 3.68
C ALA A 102 -19.93 15.72 4.45
N ARG A 103 -19.78 16.94 4.98
CA ARG A 103 -18.65 17.31 5.85
C ARG A 103 -18.67 16.53 7.16
N GLU A 104 -19.82 16.37 7.80
CA GLU A 104 -19.98 15.58 9.02
C GLU A 104 -19.55 14.13 8.80
N ARG A 105 -19.96 13.51 7.69
CA ARG A 105 -19.54 12.14 7.33
C ARG A 105 -18.04 12.02 7.08
N LEU A 106 -17.42 13.01 6.45
CA LEU A 106 -15.96 13.03 6.28
C LEU A 106 -15.22 13.16 7.62
N ILE A 107 -15.76 13.95 8.57
CA ILE A 107 -15.23 14.06 9.93
C ILE A 107 -15.39 12.72 10.68
N GLU A 108 -16.52 12.04 10.52
CA GLU A 108 -16.75 10.71 11.10
C GLU A 108 -15.74 9.69 10.59
N MET A 109 -15.43 9.68 9.28
CA MET A 109 -14.39 8.82 8.71
C MET A 109 -12.99 9.15 9.25
N GLU A 110 -12.67 10.42 9.42
CA GLU A 110 -11.40 10.84 10.04
C GLU A 110 -11.32 10.35 11.49
N ASN A 111 -12.40 10.45 12.27
CA ASN A 111 -12.43 9.95 13.65
C ASN A 111 -12.26 8.43 13.70
N MET A 112 -12.93 7.67 12.82
CA MET A 112 -12.73 6.22 12.70
C MET A 112 -11.27 5.86 12.37
N ALA A 113 -10.65 6.59 11.45
CA ALA A 113 -9.24 6.39 11.11
C ALA A 113 -8.31 6.71 12.30
N GLN A 114 -8.62 7.75 13.08
CA GLN A 114 -7.88 8.09 14.29
C GLN A 114 -8.05 7.04 15.39
N ASP A 115 -9.23 6.46 15.53
CA ASP A 115 -9.47 5.37 16.48
C ASP A 115 -8.67 4.12 16.14
N GLU A 116 -8.51 3.79 14.85
CA GLU A 116 -7.60 2.72 14.43
C GLU A 116 -6.12 3.04 14.73
N ILE A 117 -5.70 4.31 14.63
CA ILE A 117 -4.36 4.74 15.08
C ILE A 117 -4.19 4.55 16.59
N ARG A 118 -5.20 4.90 17.41
CA ARG A 118 -5.16 4.69 18.86
C ARG A 118 -5.07 3.20 19.21
N LYS A 119 -5.84 2.34 18.53
CA LYS A 119 -5.73 0.88 18.69
C LYS A 119 -4.34 0.38 18.33
N ALA A 120 -3.72 0.95 17.28
CA ALA A 120 -2.34 0.62 16.93
C ALA A 120 -1.34 1.06 18.01
N GLU A 121 -1.55 2.22 18.63
CA GLU A 121 -0.76 2.71 19.77
C GLU A 121 -0.88 1.79 20.98
N ASP A 122 -2.10 1.41 21.36
CA ASP A 122 -2.35 0.48 22.45
C ASP A 122 -1.69 -0.89 22.20
N ALA A 123 -1.74 -1.37 20.97
CA ALA A 123 -1.07 -2.60 20.55
C ALA A 123 0.46 -2.49 20.62
N ASP A 124 1.05 -1.36 20.21
CA ASP A 124 2.50 -1.11 20.33
C ASP A 124 2.93 -1.05 21.80
N LEU A 125 2.15 -0.37 22.65
CA LEU A 125 2.37 -0.32 24.10
C LEU A 125 2.32 -1.71 24.75
N ALA A 126 1.38 -2.55 24.30
CA ALA A 126 1.29 -3.96 24.70
C ALA A 126 2.38 -4.86 24.06
N ARG A 127 3.31 -4.29 23.28
CA ARG A 127 4.35 -5.00 22.52
C ARG A 127 3.78 -6.03 21.53
N ASN A 128 2.55 -5.83 21.07
CA ASN A 128 1.90 -6.63 20.03
C ASN A 128 2.04 -5.93 18.68
N TYR A 129 3.25 -5.99 18.12
CA TYR A 129 3.58 -5.25 16.90
C TYR A 129 2.81 -5.71 15.66
N ILE A 130 2.39 -6.99 15.61
CA ILE A 130 1.60 -7.53 14.48
C ILE A 130 0.25 -6.83 14.43
N LYS A 131 -0.47 -6.80 15.55
CA LYS A 131 -1.75 -6.08 15.65
C LYS A 131 -1.59 -4.59 15.38
N ALA A 132 -0.51 -3.97 15.87
CA ALA A 132 -0.24 -2.57 15.57
C ALA A 132 -0.10 -2.33 14.06
N ILE A 133 0.64 -3.18 13.34
CA ILE A 133 0.81 -3.10 11.88
C ILE A 133 -0.52 -3.36 11.14
N GLU A 134 -1.33 -4.32 11.60
CA GLU A 134 -2.66 -4.60 11.04
C GLU A 134 -3.55 -3.36 11.10
N HIS A 135 -3.69 -2.74 12.27
CA HIS A 135 -4.49 -1.52 12.45
C HIS A 135 -3.98 -0.37 11.57
N LEU A 136 -2.66 -0.17 11.46
CA LEU A 136 -2.11 0.86 10.57
C LEU A 136 -2.38 0.55 9.09
N THR A 137 -2.38 -0.72 8.70
CA THR A 137 -2.67 -1.16 7.33
C THR A 137 -4.14 -0.95 6.98
N VAL A 138 -5.06 -1.16 7.93
CA VAL A 138 -6.48 -0.81 7.79
C VAL A 138 -6.63 0.69 7.48
N VAL A 139 -5.90 1.57 8.18
CA VAL A 139 -5.92 3.02 7.90
C VAL A 139 -5.48 3.32 6.47
N LEU A 140 -4.39 2.71 6.00
CA LEU A 140 -3.89 2.95 4.63
C LEU A 140 -4.83 2.42 3.54
N ARG A 141 -5.48 1.27 3.80
CA ARG A 141 -6.37 0.62 2.84
C ARG A 141 -7.72 1.33 2.75
N ASP A 142 -8.35 1.56 3.90
CA ASP A 142 -9.75 1.96 3.99
C ASP A 142 -9.91 3.48 4.07
N PHE A 143 -8.91 4.19 4.59
CA PHE A 143 -8.96 5.65 4.83
C PHE A 143 -7.85 6.45 4.12
N PRO A 144 -7.58 6.24 2.81
CA PRO A 144 -6.43 6.84 2.13
C PRO A 144 -6.54 8.37 1.90
N PHE A 145 -7.69 8.96 2.20
CA PHE A 145 -8.01 10.39 2.01
C PHE A 145 -7.96 11.20 3.32
N THR A 146 -7.75 10.54 4.46
CA THR A 146 -7.72 11.16 5.80
C THR A 146 -6.35 11.74 6.13
N LYS A 147 -6.27 12.64 7.12
CA LYS A 147 -4.99 13.13 7.65
C LYS A 147 -4.26 12.01 8.42
N ALA A 148 -5.03 11.12 9.04
CA ALA A 148 -4.56 9.91 9.69
C ALA A 148 -3.65 9.04 8.79
N LYS A 149 -3.86 9.04 7.46
CA LYS A 149 -2.99 8.33 6.51
C LYS A 149 -1.51 8.67 6.67
N ALA A 150 -1.16 9.97 6.69
CA ALA A 150 0.24 10.39 6.74
C ALA A 150 0.90 9.93 8.05
N THR A 151 0.16 9.97 9.16
CA THR A 151 0.58 9.44 10.46
C THR A 151 0.79 7.93 10.39
N ALA A 152 -0.11 7.19 9.75
CA ALA A 152 0.01 5.75 9.59
C ALA A 152 1.19 5.34 8.71
N GLU A 153 1.43 6.03 7.59
CA GLU A 153 2.60 5.80 6.72
C GLU A 153 3.91 6.05 7.48
N SER A 154 3.99 7.17 8.21
CA SER A 154 5.16 7.51 9.03
C SER A 154 5.42 6.43 10.08
N ARG A 155 4.40 5.99 10.81
CA ARG A 155 4.52 4.93 11.83
C ARG A 155 4.89 3.57 11.23
N LEU A 156 4.30 3.17 10.11
CA LEU A 156 4.68 1.94 9.43
C LEU A 156 6.12 1.98 8.94
N SER A 157 6.60 3.13 8.45
CA SER A 157 8.00 3.30 8.07
C SER A 157 8.94 3.17 9.28
N ALA A 158 8.54 3.72 10.44
CA ALA A 158 9.27 3.60 11.70
C ALA A 158 9.27 2.16 12.22
N PHE A 159 8.19 1.40 12.05
CA PHE A 159 8.17 -0.02 12.40
C PHE A 159 9.11 -0.85 11.52
N LYS A 160 9.19 -0.56 10.22
CA LYS A 160 10.11 -1.25 9.30
C LYS A 160 11.59 -0.99 9.63
N SER A 161 11.91 0.19 10.17
CA SER A 161 13.29 0.52 10.56
C SER A 161 13.70 -0.16 11.87
N ARG A 162 12.76 -0.37 12.82
CA ARG A 162 13.01 -1.06 14.09
C ARG A 162 13.30 -2.55 13.86
N LYS A 163 14.52 -2.99 14.23
CA LYS A 163 14.96 -4.39 14.08
C LYS A 163 14.05 -5.39 14.80
N ASP A 164 13.56 -5.05 15.99
CA ASP A 164 12.72 -5.94 16.79
C ASP A 164 11.38 -6.21 16.10
N VAL A 165 10.77 -5.16 15.54
CA VAL A 165 9.47 -5.25 14.89
C VAL A 165 9.57 -6.03 13.58
N SER A 166 10.59 -5.74 12.78
CA SER A 166 10.90 -6.51 11.56
C SER A 166 11.08 -8.01 11.87
N ALA A 167 11.80 -8.34 12.95
CA ALA A 167 11.98 -9.73 13.38
C ALA A 167 10.67 -10.40 13.82
N TYR A 168 9.76 -9.66 14.48
CA TYR A 168 8.44 -10.19 14.87
C TYR A 168 7.54 -10.46 13.67
N VAL A 169 7.57 -9.60 12.65
CA VAL A 169 6.81 -9.80 11.42
C VAL A 169 7.29 -11.05 10.69
N GLU A 170 8.60 -11.17 10.46
CA GLU A 170 9.17 -12.37 9.81
C GLU A 170 8.90 -13.65 10.63
N PHE A 171 8.95 -13.58 11.95
CA PHE A 171 8.59 -14.70 12.82
C PHE A 171 7.12 -15.10 12.68
N ALA A 172 6.21 -14.13 12.59
CA ALA A 172 4.78 -14.38 12.39
C ALA A 172 4.48 -15.03 11.04
N GLU A 173 5.18 -14.62 9.97
CA GLU A 173 5.10 -15.27 8.65
C GLU A 173 5.54 -16.74 8.71
N CYS A 174 6.56 -17.05 9.51
CA CYS A 174 7.00 -18.43 9.74
C CYS A 174 5.96 -19.23 10.53
N GLU A 175 5.35 -18.65 11.58
CA GLU A 175 4.25 -19.31 12.32
C GLU A 175 3.03 -19.55 11.44
N ALA A 176 2.69 -18.61 10.54
CA ALA A 176 1.60 -18.78 9.59
C ALA A 176 1.88 -19.90 8.58
N ALA A 177 3.13 -20.00 8.08
CA ALA A 177 3.55 -21.09 7.22
C ALA A 177 3.46 -22.44 7.96
N GLU A 178 3.90 -22.50 9.22
CA GLU A 178 3.79 -23.70 10.05
C GLU A 178 2.32 -24.10 10.26
N ALA A 179 1.46 -23.14 10.61
CA ALA A 179 0.03 -23.37 10.80
C ALA A 179 -0.68 -23.82 9.51
N SER A 180 -0.20 -23.41 8.35
CA SER A 180 -0.70 -23.87 7.04
C SER A 180 -0.24 -25.29 6.68
N GLY A 181 0.66 -25.88 7.46
CA GLY A 181 1.24 -27.20 7.22
C GLY A 181 2.45 -27.19 6.28
N ASP A 182 2.91 -26.03 5.79
CA ASP A 182 4.13 -25.89 4.98
C ASP A 182 5.37 -25.80 5.89
N LEU A 183 5.75 -26.97 6.43
CA LEU A 183 6.86 -27.10 7.38
C LEU A 183 8.20 -26.75 6.73
N ALA A 184 8.39 -27.08 5.44
CA ALA A 184 9.61 -26.76 4.71
C ALA A 184 9.84 -25.25 4.64
N LYS A 185 8.81 -24.48 4.26
CA LYS A 185 8.89 -23.01 4.23
C LYS A 185 9.06 -22.41 5.61
N ALA A 186 8.37 -22.95 6.62
CA ALA A 186 8.48 -22.47 8.00
C ALA A 186 9.90 -22.64 8.56
N VAL A 187 10.49 -23.83 8.44
CA VAL A 187 11.86 -24.11 8.93
C VAL A 187 12.89 -23.25 8.21
N ALA A 188 12.79 -23.14 6.88
CA ALA A 188 13.69 -22.27 6.10
C ALA A 188 13.51 -20.78 6.46
N GLY A 189 12.30 -20.35 6.81
CA GLY A 189 12.03 -19.01 7.33
C GLY A 189 12.69 -18.77 8.69
N TYR A 190 12.50 -19.69 9.64
CA TYR A 190 13.13 -19.61 10.96
C TYR A 190 14.66 -19.62 10.90
N GLN A 191 15.27 -20.43 10.02
CA GLN A 191 16.71 -20.45 9.83
C GLN A 191 17.23 -19.12 9.31
N ARG A 192 16.60 -18.56 8.28
CA ARG A 192 16.94 -17.23 7.75
C ARG A 192 16.82 -16.15 8.82
N LEU A 193 15.78 -16.20 9.66
CA LEU A 193 15.62 -15.26 10.78
C LEU A 193 16.79 -15.35 11.77
N ILE A 194 17.27 -16.56 12.08
CA ILE A 194 18.36 -16.80 13.03
C ILE A 194 19.73 -16.39 12.47
N GLU A 195 19.96 -16.64 11.19
CA GLU A 195 21.21 -16.35 10.50
C GLU A 195 21.38 -14.86 10.19
N ASN A 196 20.29 -14.09 10.16
CA ASN A 196 20.33 -12.67 9.86
C ASN A 196 20.98 -11.86 11.00
N PRO A 197 22.15 -11.24 10.78
CA PRO A 197 22.85 -10.47 11.83
C PRO A 197 22.05 -9.27 12.33
N ARG A 198 21.13 -8.74 11.52
CA ARG A 198 20.27 -7.61 11.90
C ARG A 198 19.38 -7.95 13.11
N TYR A 199 19.01 -9.21 13.27
CA TYR A 199 18.06 -9.67 14.29
C TYR A 199 18.74 -10.33 15.49
N GLU A 200 20.06 -10.25 15.57
CA GLU A 200 20.81 -10.83 16.67
C GLU A 200 20.34 -10.28 18.04
N GLY A 201 20.12 -11.20 18.97
CA GLY A 201 19.66 -10.90 20.33
C GLY A 201 18.19 -10.51 20.46
N THR A 202 17.41 -10.55 19.38
CA THR A 202 15.97 -10.25 19.46
C THR A 202 15.16 -11.43 20.00
N VAL A 203 14.06 -11.16 20.71
CA VAL A 203 13.17 -12.20 21.26
C VAL A 203 12.64 -13.18 20.19
N PRO A 204 12.23 -12.73 18.98
CA PRO A 204 11.80 -13.63 17.91
C PRO A 204 12.87 -14.64 17.48
N VAL A 205 14.15 -14.25 17.46
CA VAL A 205 15.25 -15.17 17.14
C VAL A 205 15.39 -16.27 18.19
N PHE A 206 15.26 -15.94 19.48
CA PHE A 206 15.26 -16.95 20.53
C PHE A 206 14.06 -17.91 20.43
N LYS A 207 12.87 -17.37 20.12
CA LYS A 207 11.68 -18.19 19.86
C LYS A 207 11.87 -19.11 18.65
N ALA A 208 12.41 -18.60 17.55
CA ALA A 208 12.69 -19.37 16.34
C ALA A 208 13.69 -20.50 16.60
N ARG A 209 14.76 -20.25 17.36
CA ARG A 209 15.74 -21.30 17.76
C ARG A 209 15.04 -22.43 18.52
N LYS A 210 14.26 -22.06 19.54
CA LYS A 210 13.48 -23.04 20.32
C LYS A 210 12.48 -23.80 19.44
N ARG A 211 11.83 -23.11 18.49
CA ARG A 211 10.84 -23.74 17.61
C ARG A 211 11.47 -24.75 16.66
N ILE A 212 12.63 -24.43 16.06
CA ILE A 212 13.40 -25.37 15.24
C ILE A 212 13.83 -26.60 16.05
N GLU A 213 14.27 -26.41 17.30
CA GLU A 213 14.64 -27.53 18.17
C GLU A 213 13.46 -28.47 18.42
N VAL A 214 12.27 -27.92 18.69
CA VAL A 214 11.03 -28.69 18.83
C VAL A 214 10.69 -29.44 17.53
N LEU A 215 10.74 -28.76 16.38
CA LEU A 215 10.43 -29.38 15.07
C LEU A 215 11.42 -30.49 14.68
N LYS A 216 12.67 -30.42 15.17
CA LYS A 216 13.71 -31.43 14.93
C LYS A 216 13.60 -32.64 15.86
N THR A 217 13.09 -32.44 17.07
CA THR A 217 12.99 -33.48 18.09
C THR A 217 11.73 -34.34 17.93
N ASP A 218 10.63 -33.76 17.43
CA ASP A 218 9.43 -34.52 17.11
C ASP A 218 9.62 -35.33 15.81
N GLU A 219 9.46 -36.65 15.94
CA GLU A 219 9.66 -37.61 14.86
C GLU A 219 8.62 -37.45 13.76
N ALA A 220 7.37 -37.18 14.12
CA ALA A 220 6.28 -37.00 13.17
C ALA A 220 6.51 -35.76 12.28
N THR A 221 6.92 -34.63 12.86
CA THR A 221 7.24 -33.42 12.10
C THR A 221 8.49 -33.59 11.25
N ARG A 222 9.50 -34.30 11.75
CA ARG A 222 10.73 -34.57 11.00
C ARG A 222 10.44 -35.40 9.74
N ASP A 223 9.62 -36.42 9.85
CA ASP A 223 9.30 -37.29 8.71
C ASP A 223 8.37 -36.57 7.72
N ALA A 224 7.43 -35.76 8.20
CA ALA A 224 6.61 -34.88 7.35
C ALA A 224 7.47 -33.84 6.61
N LEU A 225 8.46 -33.23 7.29
CA LEU A 225 9.39 -32.29 6.69
C LEU A 225 10.24 -32.97 5.61
N LYS A 226 10.78 -34.16 5.88
CA LYS A 226 11.53 -34.96 4.88
C LYS A 226 10.68 -35.25 3.66
N ALA A 227 9.42 -35.68 3.85
CA ALA A 227 8.50 -35.95 2.75
C ALA A 227 8.20 -34.69 1.93
N GLN A 228 8.01 -33.53 2.57
CA GLN A 228 7.79 -32.27 1.86
C GLN A 228 9.03 -31.82 1.09
N VAL A 229 10.22 -31.90 1.70
CA VAL A 229 11.48 -31.55 1.04
C VAL A 229 11.71 -32.47 -0.16
N GLN A 230 11.46 -33.77 -0.02
CA GLN A 230 11.54 -34.71 -1.14
C GLN A 230 10.51 -34.37 -2.22
N ALA A 231 9.26 -34.07 -1.88
CA ALA A 231 8.23 -33.72 -2.87
C ALA A 231 8.52 -32.43 -3.63
N VAL A 232 9.19 -31.45 -3.01
CA VAL A 232 9.69 -30.24 -3.68
C VAL A 232 10.89 -30.59 -4.57
N ALA A 233 11.82 -31.41 -4.06
CA ALA A 233 12.97 -31.86 -4.82
C ALA A 233 12.56 -32.68 -6.06
N ASP A 234 11.56 -33.56 -5.96
CA ASP A 234 11.04 -34.35 -7.09
C ASP A 234 10.54 -33.47 -8.23
N LYS A 235 10.06 -32.24 -7.92
CA LYS A 235 9.59 -31.28 -8.93
C LYS A 235 10.74 -30.44 -9.50
N GLU A 236 11.66 -29.99 -8.66
CA GLU A 236 12.64 -28.96 -9.04
C GLU A 236 14.04 -29.51 -9.34
N ALA A 237 14.46 -30.63 -8.76
CA ALA A 237 15.80 -31.19 -8.90
C ALA A 237 16.07 -31.85 -10.27
N PRO A 238 15.14 -32.60 -10.90
CA PRO A 238 15.39 -33.23 -12.19
C PRO A 238 15.88 -32.29 -13.32
N PRO A 239 15.27 -31.10 -13.56
CA PRO A 239 15.79 -30.19 -14.57
C PRO A 239 17.19 -29.63 -14.21
N MET A 240 17.47 -29.44 -12.92
CA MET A 240 18.80 -29.00 -12.45
C MET A 240 19.86 -30.09 -12.69
N LEU A 241 19.55 -31.35 -12.39
CA LEU A 241 20.44 -32.49 -12.66
C LEU A 241 20.71 -32.67 -14.16
N ASN A 242 19.68 -32.56 -15.00
CA ASN A 242 19.85 -32.65 -16.46
C ASN A 242 20.74 -31.52 -16.99
N THR A 243 20.58 -30.31 -16.47
CA THR A 243 21.45 -29.17 -16.81
C THR A 243 22.89 -29.44 -16.41
N ALA A 244 23.13 -29.98 -15.21
CA ALA A 244 24.48 -30.34 -14.75
C ALA A 244 25.12 -31.42 -15.63
N ARG A 245 24.36 -32.46 -16.00
CA ARG A 245 24.81 -33.53 -16.91
C ARG A 245 25.14 -33.00 -18.31
N ASN A 246 24.35 -32.07 -18.83
CA ASN A 246 24.64 -31.42 -20.12
C ASN A 246 25.96 -30.62 -20.08
N PHE A 247 26.29 -29.96 -18.96
CA PHE A 247 27.58 -29.29 -18.81
C PHE A 247 28.76 -30.28 -18.86
N LEU A 248 28.59 -31.49 -18.31
CA LEU A 248 29.60 -32.55 -18.45
C LEU A 248 29.76 -32.99 -19.91
N MET A 249 28.66 -33.19 -20.63
CA MET A 249 28.70 -33.57 -22.06
C MET A 249 29.39 -32.51 -22.93
N ASN A 250 29.32 -31.24 -22.53
CA ASN A 250 29.95 -30.12 -23.23
C ASN A 250 31.40 -29.84 -22.77
N ASN A 251 32.04 -30.76 -22.03
CA ASN A 251 33.38 -30.59 -21.46
C ASN A 251 33.52 -29.34 -20.55
N GLN A 252 32.46 -29.00 -19.80
CA GLN A 252 32.44 -27.89 -18.85
C GLN A 252 32.27 -28.40 -17.39
N PRO A 253 33.25 -29.12 -16.82
CA PRO A 253 33.12 -29.77 -15.51
C PRO A 253 33.00 -28.79 -14.33
N GLY A 254 33.58 -27.59 -14.43
CA GLY A 254 33.45 -26.56 -13.39
C GLY A 254 32.00 -26.12 -13.17
N GLN A 255 31.28 -25.83 -14.26
CA GLN A 255 29.87 -25.43 -14.20
C GLN A 255 28.96 -26.58 -13.76
N ALA A 256 29.26 -27.81 -14.18
CA ALA A 256 28.55 -28.99 -13.71
C ALA A 256 28.68 -29.16 -12.18
N LYS A 257 29.90 -29.02 -11.65
CA LYS A 257 30.17 -29.10 -10.21
C LYS A 257 29.39 -28.05 -9.42
N GLU A 258 29.34 -26.81 -9.90
CA GLU A 258 28.54 -25.75 -9.28
C GLU A 258 27.05 -26.11 -9.23
N LYS A 259 26.50 -26.70 -10.30
CA LYS A 259 25.09 -27.12 -10.33
C LYS A 259 24.81 -28.30 -9.41
N PHE A 260 25.69 -29.30 -9.34
CA PHE A 260 25.54 -30.40 -8.39
C PHE A 260 25.63 -29.92 -6.94
N GLN A 261 26.57 -29.02 -6.63
CA GLN A 261 26.68 -28.42 -5.30
C GLN A 261 25.39 -27.66 -4.93
N ALA A 262 24.83 -26.88 -5.86
CA ALA A 262 23.56 -26.18 -5.63
C ALA A 262 22.39 -27.13 -5.32
N ILE A 263 22.37 -28.34 -5.89
CA ILE A 263 21.34 -29.35 -5.59
C ILE A 263 21.54 -29.92 -4.18
N MET A 264 22.78 -30.22 -3.80
CA MET A 264 23.12 -30.70 -2.46
C MET A 264 22.79 -29.67 -1.37
N ASP A 265 23.11 -28.40 -1.63
CA ASP A 265 22.86 -27.29 -0.70
C ASP A 265 21.36 -26.99 -0.58
N LYS A 266 20.59 -27.07 -1.68
CA LYS A 266 19.16 -26.73 -1.71
C LYS A 266 18.25 -27.88 -1.22
N TYR A 267 18.63 -29.14 -1.45
CA TYR A 267 17.82 -30.31 -1.10
C TYR A 267 18.60 -31.35 -0.27
N PRO A 268 19.12 -30.96 0.91
CA PRO A 268 19.95 -31.85 1.72
C PRO A 268 19.19 -33.12 2.15
N GLY A 269 19.86 -34.27 2.07
CA GLY A 269 19.31 -35.56 2.49
C GLY A 269 18.23 -36.15 1.59
N THR A 270 18.06 -35.62 0.38
CA THR A 270 17.20 -36.20 -0.66
C THR A 270 18.00 -37.17 -1.55
N THR A 271 17.30 -38.06 -2.25
CA THR A 271 17.90 -38.97 -3.23
C THR A 271 18.69 -38.23 -4.32
N TYR A 272 18.23 -37.04 -4.71
CA TYR A 272 18.92 -36.19 -5.70
C TYR A 272 20.21 -35.57 -5.19
N ALA A 273 20.30 -35.26 -3.89
CA ALA A 273 21.55 -34.82 -3.28
C ALA A 273 22.58 -35.95 -3.25
N GLU A 274 22.15 -37.19 -2.98
CA GLU A 274 23.04 -38.37 -3.05
C GLU A 274 23.52 -38.65 -4.48
N GLU A 275 22.64 -38.53 -5.48
CA GLU A 275 23.03 -38.63 -6.89
C GLU A 275 24.02 -37.54 -7.29
N ALA A 276 23.76 -36.29 -6.91
CA ALA A 276 24.64 -35.16 -7.20
C ALA A 276 26.03 -35.37 -6.56
N GLN A 277 26.08 -35.87 -5.32
CA GLN A 277 27.33 -36.18 -4.64
C GLN A 277 28.14 -37.26 -5.38
N LYS A 278 27.49 -38.36 -5.81
CA LYS A 278 28.13 -39.43 -6.59
C LYS A 278 28.72 -38.91 -7.91
N GLU A 279 28.03 -37.99 -8.58
CA GLU A 279 28.55 -37.39 -9.81
C GLU A 279 29.75 -36.46 -9.55
N ILE A 280 29.77 -35.71 -8.44
CA ILE A 280 30.94 -34.90 -8.04
C ILE A 280 32.15 -35.80 -7.74
N GLU A 281 31.95 -36.93 -7.06
CA GLU A 281 33.03 -37.88 -6.72
C GLU A 281 33.68 -38.50 -7.97
N LYS A 282 32.91 -38.73 -9.04
CA LYS A 282 33.44 -39.23 -10.33
C LYS A 282 34.30 -38.22 -11.08
N LEU A 283 34.21 -36.93 -10.75
CA LEU A 283 34.96 -35.85 -11.40
C LEU A 283 36.30 -35.55 -10.71
N GLN A 284 36.58 -36.19 -9.58
CA GLN A 284 37.86 -36.10 -8.85
C GLN A 284 38.88 -37.10 -9.40
#